data_AF-A0A3D4IQC5-F1
#
_entry.id   AF-A0A3D4IQC5-F1
#
_cell.length_a   1.000
_cell.length_b   1.000
_cell.length_c   1.000
_cell.angle_alpha   90.00
_cell.angle_beta   90.00
_cell.angle_gamma   90.00
#
_symmetry.space_group_name_H-M   'P 1'
#
loop_
_entity.id
_entity.type
_entity.pdbx_description
1 polymer ?
#
loop_
_entity_poly.entity_id
_entity_poly.type
_entity_poly.pdbx_seq_one_letter_code
_entity_poly.pdbx_strand_id
1 'polypeptide(L)' 'MLRYLLSRPIAISMSLLVTLALSVLAYQTLPVSLLPALDVPQITITVRYPNGSLEEIEQSILKPIRESMLTLTGIKTSE' A
#
# COMPACT_ATOMS: atom_id res chain seq x y z
N MET A 1 1.81 -16.49 -42.81
CA MET A 1 1.19 -16.28 -41.48
C MET A 1 -0.18 -15.58 -41.59
N LEU A 2 -0.28 -14.37 -42.14
CA LEU A 2 -1.55 -13.62 -42.30
C LEU A 2 -2.65 -14.31 -43.13
N ARG A 3 -2.30 -15.05 -44.20
CA ARG A 3 -3.27 -15.82 -45.00
C ARG A 3 -3.97 -16.95 -44.23
N TYR A 4 -3.28 -17.56 -43.26
CA TYR A 4 -3.85 -18.63 -42.43
C TYR A 4 -4.89 -18.06 -41.46
N LEU A 5 -4.61 -16.89 -40.90
CA LEU A 5 -5.53 -16.12 -40.09
C LEU A 5 -6.81 -15.78 -40.89
N LEU A 6 -6.68 -15.25 -42.10
CA LEU A 6 -7.82 -14.90 -42.97
C LEU A 6 -8.65 -16.10 -43.45
N SER A 7 -8.09 -17.31 -43.43
CA SER A 7 -8.80 -18.53 -43.87
C SER A 7 -9.79 -19.10 -42.84
N ARG A 8 -9.69 -18.66 -41.57
CA ARG A 8 -10.55 -19.10 -40.46
C ARG A 8 -11.14 -17.88 -39.73
N PRO A 9 -11.95 -17.04 -40.40
CA PRO A 9 -12.45 -15.78 -39.84
C PRO A 9 -13.25 -15.99 -38.55
N ILE A 10 -13.97 -17.11 -38.44
CA ILE A 10 -14.77 -17.49 -37.27
C ILE A 10 -13.90 -17.78 -36.05
N ALA A 11 -12.73 -18.41 -36.22
CA ALA A 11 -11.84 -18.72 -35.10
C ALA A 11 -11.22 -17.43 -34.52
N ILE A 12 -10.89 -16.47 -35.39
CA ILE A 12 -10.35 -15.18 -34.97
C ILE A 12 -11.40 -14.34 -34.27
N SER A 13 -12.63 -14.27 -34.81
CA SER A 13 -13.70 -13.49 -34.17
C SER A 13 -14.09 -14.07 -32.81
N MET A 14 -14.11 -15.40 -32.66
CA MET A 14 -14.32 -16.06 -31.37
C MET A 14 -13.20 -15.75 -30.37
N SER A 15 -11.93 -15.86 -30.78
CA SER A 15 -10.79 -15.51 -29.93
C SER A 15 -10.82 -14.04 -29.50
N LEU A 16 -11.20 -13.15 -30.41
CA LEU A 16 -11.34 -11.72 -30.13
C LEU A 16 -12.45 -11.48 -29.11
N LEU A 17 -13.62 -12.10 -29.29
CA LEU A 17 -14.75 -11.99 -28.37
C LEU A 17 -14.41 -12.49 -26.97
N VAL A 18 -13.73 -13.63 -26.86
CA VAL A 18 -13.28 -14.17 -25.57
C VAL A 18 -12.30 -13.21 -24.90
N THR A 19 -11.32 -12.70 -25.65
CA THR A 19 -10.34 -11.74 -25.11
C THR A 19 -11.01 -10.43 -24.67
N LEU A 20 -12.02 -9.97 -25.43
CA LEU A 20 -12.78 -8.77 -25.10
C LEU A 20 -13.60 -8.97 -23.81
N ALA A 21 -14.28 -10.11 -23.69
CA ALA A 21 -15.05 -10.46 -22.49
C ALA A 21 -14.15 -10.56 -21.26
N LEU A 22 -12.99 -11.21 -21.38
CA LEU A 22 -11.99 -11.29 -20.32
C LEU A 22 -11.45 -9.91 -19.94
N SER A 23 -11.19 -9.05 -20.94
CA SER A 23 -10.74 -7.67 -20.72
C SER A 23 -11.76 -6.86 -19.92
N VAL A 24 -13.05 -6.96 -20.25
CA VAL A 24 -14.13 -6.26 -19.54
C VAL A 24 -14.25 -6.76 -18.11
N LEU A 25 -14.18 -8.08 -17.90
CA LEU A 25 -14.24 -8.66 -16.56
C LEU A 25 -13.06 -8.21 -15.70
N ALA A 26 -11.84 -8.27 -16.25
CA ALA A 26 -10.63 -7.82 -15.57
C ALA A 26 -10.71 -6.34 -15.17
N TYR A 27 -11.21 -5.48 -16.08
CA TYR A 27 -11.39 -4.05 -15.82
C TYR A 27 -12.36 -3.78 -14.65
N GLN A 28 -13.45 -4.54 -14.55
CA GLN A 28 -14.41 -4.39 -13.45
C GLN A 28 -13.87 -4.88 -12.10
N THR A 29 -13.02 -5.91 -12.11
CA THR A 29 -12.44 -6.48 -10.89
C THR A 29 -11.26 -5.69 -10.34
N LEU A 30 -10.69 -4.74 -11.11
CA LEU A 30 -9.56 -3.95 -10.64
C LEU A 30 -10.04 -2.96 -9.56
N PRO A 31 -9.58 -3.10 -8.31
CA PRO A 31 -9.90 -2.13 -7.27
C PRO A 31 -9.20 -0.81 -7.59
N VAL A 32 -9.98 0.18 -8.01
CA VAL A 32 -9.49 1.55 -8.22
C VAL A 32 -9.40 2.24 -6.86
N SER A 33 -8.20 2.26 -6.30
CA SER A 33 -7.90 3.08 -5.11
C SER A 33 -7.30 4.41 -5.56
N LEU A 34 -7.81 5.53 -5.01
CA LEU A 34 -7.31 6.88 -5.32
C LEU A 34 -5.87 7.09 -4.86
N LEU A 35 -5.47 6.35 -3.83
CA LEU A 35 -4.12 6.24 -3.33
C LEU A 35 -3.84 4.74 -3.25
N PRO A 36 -2.76 4.19 -3.83
CA PRO A 36 -2.34 2.84 -3.48
C PRO A 36 -2.23 2.77 -1.95
N ALA A 37 -2.58 1.64 -1.34
CA ALA A 37 -2.42 1.45 0.10
C ALA A 37 -0.94 1.67 0.46
N LEU A 38 -0.62 2.91 0.83
CA LEU A 38 0.64 3.28 1.43
C LEU A 38 0.49 2.80 2.87
N ASP A 39 0.79 1.52 3.09
CA ASP A 39 0.98 0.96 4.42
C ASP A 39 2.24 1.61 5.01
N VAL A 40 2.17 2.91 5.32
CA VAL A 40 3.20 3.58 6.10
C VAL A 40 2.99 3.06 7.52
N PRO A 41 3.90 2.20 8.05
CA PRO A 41 3.71 1.62 9.36
C PRO A 41 3.77 2.73 10.40
N GLN A 42 2.61 3.11 10.94
CA GLN A 42 2.52 4.10 12.01
C GLN A 42 2.47 3.38 13.36
N ILE A 43 3.45 3.65 14.21
CA ILE A 43 3.50 3.14 15.59
C ILE A 43 3.14 4.29 16.52
N THR A 44 1.99 4.20 17.18
CA THR A 44 1.56 5.20 18.18
C THR A 44 1.91 4.73 19.58
N ILE A 45 2.76 5.48 20.28
CA ILE A 45 3.07 5.25 21.70
C ILE A 45 2.35 6.31 22.52
N THR A 46 1.50 5.88 23.46
CA THR A 46 0.84 6.79 24.41
C THR A 46 1.39 6.53 25.80
N VAL A 47 2.02 7.54 26.39
CA VAL A 47 2.51 7.50 27.77
C VAL A 47 1.59 8.37 28.63
N ARG A 48 0.97 7.78 29.67
CA ARG A 48 0.19 8.53 30.66
C ARG A 48 0.99 8.63 31.95
N TYR A 49 1.42 9.84 32.30
CA TYR A 49 2.13 10.10 33.55
C TYR A 49 1.41 11.20 34.35
N PRO A 50 0.55 10.84 35.32
CA PRO A 50 -0.37 11.79 35.97
C PRO A 50 0.29 12.73 37.00
N ASN A 51 1.56 12.52 37.37
CA ASN A 51 2.20 13.21 38.50
C ASN A 51 3.60 13.78 38.18
N GLY A 52 3.92 14.06 36.92
CA GLY A 52 5.24 14.58 36.52
C GLY A 52 5.17 15.96 35.92
N SER A 53 6.21 16.77 36.16
CA SER A 53 6.43 17.98 35.39
C SER A 53 6.64 17.62 33.91
N LEU A 54 6.14 18.46 32.99
CA LEU A 54 6.27 18.23 31.55
C LEU A 54 7.73 18.01 31.14
N GLU A 55 8.64 18.79 31.75
CA GLU A 55 10.09 18.71 31.55
C GLU A 55 10.68 17.37 31.97
N GLU A 56 10.17 16.80 33.07
CA GLU A 56 10.65 15.54 33.64
C GLU A 56 10.17 14.35 32.81
N ILE A 57 8.93 14.42 32.29
CA ILE A 57 8.38 13.41 31.36
C ILE A 57 9.18 13.40 30.05
N GLU A 58 9.54 14.58 29.53
CA GLU A 58 10.32 14.71 28.30
C GLU A 58 11.73 14.12 28.46
N GLN A 59 12.44 14.51 29.51
CA GLN A 59 13.83 14.08 29.72
C GLN A 59 13.95 12.63 30.18
N SER A 60 13.05 12.16 31.06
CA SER A 60 13.18 10.85 31.72
C SER A 60 12.51 9.73 30.92
N ILE A 61 11.38 9.99 30.25
CA ILE A 61 10.60 8.95 29.58
C ILE A 61 10.66 9.09 28.07
N LEU A 62 10.41 10.29 27.53
CA LEU A 62 10.30 10.49 26.09
C LEU A 62 11.66 10.37 25.38
N LYS A 63 12.72 10.91 25.97
CA LYS A 63 14.09 10.87 25.42
C LYS A 63 14.64 9.46 25.22
N PRO A 64 14.66 8.55 26.23
CA PRO A 64 15.18 7.19 26.02
C PRO A 64 14.32 6.36 25.06
N ILE A 65 13.00 6.58 25.04
CA ILE A 65 12.10 5.94 24.06
C ILE A 65 12.46 6.40 22.64
N ARG A 66 12.71 7.71 22.44
CA ARG A 66 13.12 8.26 21.15
C ARG A 66 14.47 7.72 20.69
N GLU A 67 15.46 7.66 21.57
CA GLU A 67 16.79 7.10 21.28
C GLU A 67 16.70 5.60 20.91
N SER A 68 15.86 4.83 21.61
CA SER A 68 15.60 3.43 21.30
C SER A 68 14.93 3.24 19.93
N MET A 69 13.98 4.13 19.58
CA MET A 69 13.31 4.11 18.28
C MET A 69 14.22 4.53 17.11
N LEU A 70 15.15 5.47 17.33
CA LEU A 70 16.15 5.86 16.34
C LEU A 70 17.13 4.74 16.01
N THR A 71 17.35 3.83 16.96
CA THR A 71 18.20 2.65 16.77
C THR A 71 17.54 1.60 15.84
N LEU A 72 16.21 1.64 15.70
CA LEU A 72 15.46 0.78 14.79
C LEU A 72 15.53 1.36 13.37
N THR A 73 16.20 0.65 12.47
CA THR A 73 16.42 1.07 11.09
C THR A 73 15.09 1.17 10.34
N GLY A 74 14.75 2.37 9.86
CA GLY A 74 13.59 2.60 8.97
C GLY A 74 12.45 3.45 9.54
N ILE A 75 12.56 3.94 10.79
CA ILE A 75 11.51 4.77 11.39
C ILE A 75 11.78 6.26 11.10
N LYS A 76 10.86 6.91 10.38
CA LYS A 76 10.80 8.38 10.30
C LYS A 76 9.92 8.89 11.43
N THR A 77 10.53 9.48 12.44
CA THR A 77 9.82 10.18 13.52
C THR A 77 9.34 11.54 12.99
N SER A 78 8.03 11.77 12.98
CA SER A 78 7.45 13.12 12.84
C SER A 78 7.27 13.73 14.23
N GLU A 79 7.58 15.03 14.36
CA GLU A 79 7.39 15.85 15.57
C GLU A 79 5.95 15.84 16.11
#